data_AF-A0AA38PFP1-F1
#
_entry.id   AF-A0AA38PFP1-F1
#
_cell.length_a   1.000
_cell.length_b   1.000
_cell.length_c   1.000
_cell.angle_alpha   90.00
_cell.angle_beta   90.00
_cell.angle_gamma   90.00
#
_symmetry.space_group_name_H-M   'P 1'
#
loop_
_entity.id
_entity.type
_entity.pdbx_description
1 polymer ?
#
loop_
_entity_poly.entity_id
_entity_poly.type
_entity_poly.pdbx_seq_one_letter_code
_entity_poly.pdbx_strand_id
1 'polypeptide(L)' 'MPSEDTKERIAKVVDVGRVRAPVALERTTPHETSAILLAQTILHYAWIPMIIYVGFTRSNPQPSLIKLISPLA' A
#
# COMPACT_ATOMS: atom_id res chain seq x y z
N MET A 1 45.62 -18.68 -20.64
CA MET A 1 44.98 -17.50 -20.02
C MET A 1 44.06 -16.88 -21.06
N PRO A 2 42.75 -16.70 -20.82
CA PRO A 2 41.89 -15.97 -21.77
C PRO A 2 42.40 -14.53 -21.93
N SER A 3 42.30 -13.97 -23.14
CA SER A 3 42.83 -12.63 -23.47
C SER A 3 42.09 -11.53 -22.71
N GLU A 4 42.77 -10.41 -22.44
CA GLU A 4 42.21 -9.27 -21.68
C GLU A 4 40.93 -8.72 -22.33
N ASP A 5 40.84 -8.71 -23.67
CA ASP A 5 39.63 -8.31 -24.41
C ASP A 5 38.40 -9.17 -24.07
N THR A 6 38.62 -10.45 -23.74
CA THR A 6 37.56 -11.38 -23.35
C THR A 6 37.03 -11.02 -21.96
N LYS A 7 37.91 -10.63 -21.04
CA LYS A 7 37.54 -10.22 -19.68
C LYS A 7 36.80 -8.88 -19.69
N GLU A 8 37.24 -7.92 -20.50
CA GLU A 8 36.59 -6.62 -20.65
C GLU A 8 35.17 -6.75 -21.21
N ARG A 9 34.97 -7.62 -22.21
CA ARG A 9 33.64 -7.90 -22.78
C ARG A 9 32.70 -8.51 -21.76
N ILE A 10 33.19 -9.46 -20.96
CA ILE A 10 32.39 -10.10 -19.91
C ILE A 10 32.02 -9.08 -18.83
N ALA A 11 32.99 -8.26 -18.37
CA ALA A 11 32.75 -7.24 -17.37
C ALA A 11 31.69 -6.22 -17.84
N LYS A 12 31.78 -5.78 -19.10
CA LYS A 12 30.80 -4.84 -19.68
C LYS A 12 29.40 -5.43 -19.78
N VAL A 13 29.26 -6.69 -20.16
CA VAL A 13 27.95 -7.37 -20.24
C VAL A 13 27.34 -7.56 -18.85
N VAL A 14 28.15 -7.94 -17.86
CA VAL A 14 27.72 -8.07 -16.46
C VAL A 14 27.29 -6.72 -15.89
N ASP A 15 28.05 -5.66 -16.14
CA ASP A 15 27.73 -4.32 -15.65
C ASP A 15 26.46 -3.76 -16.31
N VAL A 16 26.28 -3.94 -17.61
CA VAL A 16 25.04 -3.57 -18.32
C VAL A 16 23.82 -4.34 -17.79
N GLY A 17 23.97 -5.65 -17.53
CA GLY A 17 22.93 -6.47 -16.94
C GLY A 17 22.58 -6.02 -15.52
N ARG A 18 23.59 -5.66 -14.73
CA ARG A 18 23.44 -5.16 -13.34
C ARG A 18 22.80 -3.77 -13.29
N VAL A 19 23.15 -2.87 -14.20
CA VAL A 19 22.61 -1.50 -14.27
C VAL A 19 21.18 -1.49 -14.81
N ARG A 20 20.81 -2.44 -15.68
CA ARG A 20 19.48 -2.47 -16.31
C ARG A 20 18.44 -3.31 -15.56
N ALA A 21 18.85 -4.20 -14.66
CA ALA A 21 17.94 -5.06 -13.92
C ALA A 21 17.12 -4.39 -12.79
N PRO A 22 17.62 -3.42 -12.00
CA PRO A 22 16.84 -2.94 -10.85
C PRO A 22 15.82 -1.82 -11.17
N VAL A 23 15.75 -1.29 -12.39
CA VAL A 23 14.90 -0.11 -12.75
C VAL A 23 13.65 -0.48 -13.57
N ALA A 24 13.31 -1.76 -13.70
CA ALA A 24 12.16 -2.19 -14.50
C ALA A 24 10.91 -2.57 -13.68
N LEU A 25 11.00 -2.63 -12.34
CA LEU A 25 9.86 -2.99 -11.47
C LEU A 25 9.13 -1.80 -10.85
N GLU A 26 9.59 -0.57 -11.11
CA GLU A 26 9.03 0.66 -10.54
C GLU A 26 8.32 1.54 -11.58
N ARG A 27 7.81 0.93 -12.65
CA ARG A 27 6.93 1.61 -13.61
C ARG A 27 5.70 0.76 -13.86
N THR A 28 4.55 1.32 -13.48
CA THR A 28 3.19 0.83 -13.77
C THR A 28 2.65 -0.24 -12.82
N THR A 29 2.32 0.14 -11.57
CA THR A 29 1.14 -0.51 -10.98
C THR A 29 -0.04 -0.23 -11.92
N PRO A 30 -0.75 -1.24 -12.41
CA PRO A 30 -1.94 -1.03 -13.22
C PRO A 30 -2.91 -0.11 -12.47
N HIS A 31 -3.61 0.78 -13.18
CA HIS A 31 -4.61 1.67 -12.57
C HIS A 31 -5.62 0.90 -11.67
N GLU A 32 -5.84 -0.38 -11.99
CA GLU A 32 -6.66 -1.33 -11.24
C GLU A 32 -6.10 -1.65 -9.84
N THR A 33 -4.79 -1.84 -9.70
CA THR A 33 -4.16 -2.16 -8.40
C THR A 33 -4.15 -0.95 -7.48
N SER A 34 -3.89 0.24 -8.00
CA SER A 34 -3.89 1.48 -7.22
C SER A 34 -5.29 1.79 -6.64
N ALA A 35 -6.34 1.55 -7.41
CA ALA A 35 -7.72 1.72 -6.95
C ALA A 35 -8.08 0.73 -5.83
N ILE A 36 -7.62 -0.52 -5.91
CA ILE A 36 -7.86 -1.54 -4.87
C ILE A 36 -7.19 -1.16 -3.55
N LEU A 37 -5.94 -0.67 -3.59
CA LEU A 37 -5.22 -0.24 -2.39
C LEU A 37 -5.91 0.96 -1.73
N LEU A 38 -6.34 1.95 -2.52
CA LEU A 38 -7.11 3.10 -2.02
C LEU A 38 -8.44 2.67 -1.41
N ALA A 39 -9.17 1.77 -2.08
CA ALA A 39 -10.42 1.23 -1.56
C ALA A 39 -10.20 0.52 -0.22
N GLN A 40 -9.17 -0.34 -0.12
CA GLN A 40 -8.81 -1.02 1.13
C GLN A 40 -8.49 -0.02 2.25
N THR A 41 -7.71 1.03 1.96
CA THR A 41 -7.40 2.09 2.93
C THR A 41 -8.66 2.81 3.41
N ILE A 42 -9.54 3.22 2.48
CA ILE A 42 -10.78 3.91 2.82
C ILE A 42 -11.67 3.01 3.68
N LEU A 43 -11.90 1.76 3.27
CA LEU A 43 -12.68 0.80 4.04
C LEU A 43 -12.09 0.57 5.44
N HIS A 44 -10.77 0.44 5.55
CA HIS A 44 -10.07 0.18 6.81
C HIS A 44 -10.19 1.34 7.81
N TYR A 45 -10.21 2.59 7.35
CA TYR A 45 -10.38 3.74 8.24
C TYR A 45 -11.85 4.15 8.42
N ALA A 46 -12.72 3.87 7.46
CA ALA A 46 -14.11 4.28 7.48
C ALA A 46 -15.06 3.31 8.21
N TRP A 47 -14.71 2.03 8.34
CA TRP A 47 -15.65 1.03 8.88
C TRP A 47 -16.09 1.31 10.33
N ILE A 48 -15.17 1.70 11.23
CA ILE A 48 -15.52 2.00 12.63
C ILE A 48 -16.42 3.24 12.73
N PRO A 49 -16.05 4.41 12.16
CA PRO A 49 -16.94 5.57 12.16
C PRO A 49 -18.32 5.30 11.55
N MET A 50 -18.36 4.50 10.48
CA MET A 50 -19.63 4.14 9.82
C MET A 50 -20.56 3.35 10.75
N ILE A 51 -20.04 2.33 11.45
CA ILE A 51 -20.84 1.53 12.39
C ILE A 51 -21.37 2.39 13.53
N ILE A 52 -20.52 3.24 14.10
CA ILE A 52 -20.90 4.15 15.20
C ILE A 52 -22.01 5.10 14.74
N TYR A 53 -21.88 5.67 13.54
CA TYR A 53 -22.89 6.59 12.98
C TYR A 53 -24.26 5.93 12.80
N VAL A 54 -24.29 4.69 12.28
CA VAL A 54 -25.54 3.93 12.13
C VAL A 54 -26.19 3.65 13.49
N GLY A 55 -25.41 3.23 14.49
CA GLY A 55 -25.92 2.99 15.85
C GLY A 55 -26.43 4.26 16.52
N PHE A 56 -25.71 5.37 16.37
CA PHE A 56 -26.07 6.68 16.93
C PHE A 56 -27.39 7.20 16.34
N THR A 57 -27.57 7.14 15.02
CA THR A 57 -28.77 7.66 14.34
C THR A 57 -30.04 6.84 14.56
N ARG A 58 -29.92 5.56 14.96
CA ARG A 58 -31.04 4.65 15.20
C ARG A 58 -31.42 4.49 16.68
N SER A 59 -30.58 5.00 17.59
CA SER A 59 -30.83 4.91 19.04
C SER A 59 -31.75 6.03 19.52
N ASN A 60 -32.71 5.69 20.38
CA ASN A 60 -33.55 6.65 21.09
C ASN A 60 -33.55 6.32 22.60
N PRO A 61 -32.99 7.17 23.48
CA PRO A 61 -32.32 8.44 23.19
C PRO A 61 -30.94 8.26 22.51
N GLN A 62 -30.47 9.28 21.79
CA GLN A 62 -29.16 9.22 21.13
C GLN A 62 -28.02 9.26 22.18
N PRO A 63 -27.08 8.29 22.16
CA PRO A 63 -26.00 8.21 23.15
C PRO A 63 -24.95 9.30 22.91
N SER A 64 -24.47 9.98 23.95
CA SER A 64 -23.37 10.95 23.80
C SER A 64 -22.05 10.23 23.45
N LEU A 65 -21.17 10.89 22.68
CA LEU A 65 -19.86 10.31 22.29
C LEU A 65 -19.03 9.85 23.50
N ILE A 66 -19.17 10.53 24.64
CA ILE A 66 -18.51 10.18 25.90
C ILE A 66 -18.94 8.79 26.40
N LYS A 67 -20.20 8.39 26.19
CA LYS A 67 -20.68 7.04 26.53
C LYS A 67 -20.11 5.95 25.62
N LEU A 68 -19.73 6.29 24.38
CA LEU A 68 -19.18 5.33 23.44
C LEU A 68 -17.70 5.01 23.69
N ILE A 69 -16.97 5.92 24.33
CA ILE A 69 -15.52 5.79 24.58
C ILE A 69 -15.17 5.57 26.06
N SER A 70 -16.12 5.81 26.97
CA SER A 70 -15.89 5.63 28.41
C SER A 70 -16.22 4.20 28.83
N PRO A 71 -15.27 3.45 29.41
CA PRO A 71 -15.54 2.13 29.98
C PRO A 71 -16.36 2.20 31.30
N LEU A 72 -16.69 3.41 31.78
CA LEU A 72 -17.30 3.66 33.09
C LEU A 72 -18.61 4.48 33.02
N ALA A 73 -19.24 4.55 31.83
CA ALA A 73 -20.45 5.34 31.58
C ALA A 73 -21.72 4.50 31.36
#